data_AF-A0A9J6N0U2-F1
#
_entry.id   AF-A0A9J6N0U2-F1
#
_cell.length_a   1.000
_cell.length_b   1.000
_cell.length_c   1.000
_cell.angle_alpha   90.00
_cell.angle_beta   90.00
_cell.angle_gamma   90.00
#
_symmetry.space_group_name_H-M   'P 1'
#
loop_
_entity.id
_entity.type
_entity.pdbx_description
1 polymer ?
#
loop_
_entity_poly.entity_id
_entity_poly.type
_entity_poly.pdbx_seq_one_letter_code
_entity_poly.pdbx_strand_id
1 'polypeptide(L)'
;MLDLKYLRANFAEVKEKLQHRGEDLTDLGRFEDLDVKRRELIVEAEKLKSKRNEVSQQVAVLKREKQDADHLIKEMREVGDRIKELDDELRGVEETLELLLLSIPNIPHETVPIGETEDDNVEIRKWGQVREFGFEAKPHWDVADHLGILDFERAGKVTGSR
;
A
#
# COMPACT_ATOMS: atom_id res chain seq x y z
N MET A 1 -4.98 1.49 4.07
CA MET A 1 -3.51 1.53 4.03
C MET A 1 -2.98 2.08 5.34
N LEU A 2 -1.83 1.61 5.78
CA LEU A 2 -1.16 2.16 6.97
C LEU A 2 -0.69 3.59 6.70
N ASP A 3 -0.59 4.40 7.75
CA ASP A 3 -0.04 5.75 7.64
C ASP A 3 1.46 5.69 7.30
N LEU A 4 1.87 6.39 6.24
CA LEU A 4 3.24 6.40 5.75
C LEU A 4 4.24 6.89 6.80
N LYS A 5 3.89 7.93 7.58
CA LYS A 5 4.76 8.50 8.60
C LYS A 5 4.91 7.53 9.76
N TYR A 6 3.81 6.86 10.15
CA TYR A 6 3.84 5.84 11.19
C TYR A 6 4.72 4.66 10.77
N LEU A 7 4.53 4.15 9.55
CA LEU A 7 5.31 3.04 9.02
C LEU A 7 6.80 3.39 8.95
N ARG A 8 7.16 4.61 8.54
CA ARG A 8 8.54 5.09 8.54
C ARG A 8 9.13 5.17 9.96
N ALA A 9 8.38 5.70 10.92
CA ALA A 9 8.87 5.89 12.28
C ALA A 9 9.00 4.57 13.07
N ASN A 10 8.14 3.59 12.76
CA ASN A 10 7.99 2.36 13.55
C ASN A 10 8.17 1.10 12.68
N PHE A 11 8.98 1.17 11.62
CA PHE A 11 9.09 0.11 10.62
C PHE A 11 9.38 -1.27 11.22
N ALA A 12 10.33 -1.35 12.16
CA ALA A 12 10.70 -2.58 12.83
C ALA A 12 9.54 -3.20 13.64
N GLU A 13 8.81 -2.37 14.39
CA GLU A 13 7.65 -2.80 15.19
C GLU A 13 6.51 -3.29 14.29
N VAL A 14 6.23 -2.55 13.20
CA VAL A 14 5.21 -2.94 12.24
C VAL A 14 5.58 -4.27 11.59
N LYS A 15 6.85 -4.44 11.19
CA LYS A 15 7.34 -5.68 10.60
C LYS A 15 7.17 -6.88 11.55
N GLU A 16 7.54 -6.72 12.82
CA GLU A 16 7.36 -7.76 13.84
C GLU A 16 5.88 -8.14 14.02
N LYS A 17 5.00 -7.15 14.20
CA LYS A 17 3.56 -7.39 14.38
C LYS A 17 2.90 -8.06 13.17
N LEU A 18 3.35 -7.72 11.97
CA LEU A 18 2.82 -8.31 10.75
C LEU A 18 3.35 -9.74 10.51
N GLN A 19 4.51 -10.12 11.06
CA GLN A 19 5.03 -11.50 10.93
C GLN A 19 4.07 -12.53 11.54
N HIS A 20 3.32 -12.13 12.58
CA HIS A 20 2.31 -12.98 13.21
C HIS A 20 1.07 -13.25 12.34
N ARG A 21 0.91 -12.60 11.18
CA ARG A 21 -0.19 -12.88 10.24
C ARG A 21 0.09 -14.02 9.26
N GLY A 22 1.32 -14.55 9.22
CA GLY A 22 1.69 -15.63 8.30
C GLY A 22 1.77 -15.23 6.82
N GLU A 23 1.69 -13.93 6.50
CA GLU A 23 1.82 -13.42 5.12
C GLU A 23 3.30 -13.21 4.75
N ASP A 24 3.59 -13.31 3.45
CA ASP A 24 4.92 -13.01 2.91
C ASP A 24 5.17 -11.49 2.93
N LEU A 25 6.00 -11.06 3.89
CA LEU A 25 6.40 -9.67 4.06
C LEU A 25 7.70 -9.32 3.31
N THR A 26 8.16 -10.14 2.36
CA THR A 26 9.38 -9.81 1.60
C THR A 26 9.28 -8.46 0.91
N ASP A 27 8.12 -8.11 0.37
CA ASP A 27 7.89 -6.81 -0.28
C ASP A 27 7.91 -5.64 0.72
N LEU A 28 7.62 -5.87 2.00
CA LEU A 28 7.70 -4.82 3.03
C LEU A 28 9.13 -4.27 3.14
N GLY A 29 10.15 -5.09 2.88
CA GLY A 29 11.55 -4.64 2.86
C GLY A 29 11.84 -3.57 1.81
N ARG A 30 11.07 -3.53 0.72
CA ARG A 30 11.23 -2.53 -0.36
C ARG A 30 10.74 -1.14 0.04
N PHE A 31 9.95 -1.06 1.12
CA PHE A 31 9.40 0.21 1.61
C PHE A 31 10.51 1.21 1.96
N GLU A 32 11.54 0.79 2.69
CA GLU A 32 12.61 1.69 3.14
C GLU A 32 13.35 2.29 1.94
N ASP A 33 13.70 1.46 0.95
CA ASP A 33 14.39 1.90 -0.26
C ASP A 33 13.54 2.89 -1.08
N LEU A 34 12.25 2.59 -1.27
CA LEU A 34 11.32 3.45 -2.00
C LEU A 34 11.09 4.78 -1.26
N ASP A 35 10.97 4.75 0.07
CA ASP A 35 10.78 5.97 0.87
C ASP A 35 12.04 6.86 0.87
N VAL A 36 13.22 6.27 0.98
CA VAL A 36 14.50 6.99 0.87
C VAL A 36 14.61 7.62 -0.51
N LYS A 37 14.43 6.84 -1.57
CA LYS A 37 14.51 7.32 -2.95
C LYS A 37 13.52 8.45 -3.21
N ARG A 38 12.27 8.30 -2.74
CA ARG A 38 11.24 9.35 -2.84
C ARG A 38 11.70 10.66 -2.21
N ARG A 39 12.27 10.60 -1.00
CA ARG A 39 12.75 11.80 -0.28
C ARG A 39 13.93 12.45 -0.98
N GLU A 40 14.88 11.66 -1.48
CA GLU A 40 16.04 12.17 -2.21
C GLU A 40 15.62 12.88 -3.49
N LEU A 41 14.72 12.28 -4.28
CA LEU A 41 14.18 12.87 -5.51
C LEU A 41 13.45 14.20 -5.22
N ILE A 42 12.64 14.26 -4.17
CA ILE A 42 11.96 15.50 -3.74
C ILE A 42 13.00 16.58 -3.41
N VAL A 43 14.02 16.25 -2.62
CA VAL A 43 15.05 17.23 -2.21
C VAL A 43 15.85 17.73 -3.41
N GLU A 44 16.25 16.84 -4.33
CA GLU A 44 16.98 17.21 -5.55
C GLU A 44 16.12 18.10 -6.46
N ALA A 45 14.86 17.71 -6.69
CA ALA A 45 13.92 18.47 -7.51
C ALA A 45 13.68 19.88 -6.93
N GLU A 46 13.44 20.00 -5.62
CA GLU A 46 13.24 21.30 -4.96
C GLU A 46 14.50 22.18 -5.02
N LYS A 47 15.70 21.60 -4.84
CA LYS A 47 16.96 22.32 -4.98
C LYS A 47 17.13 22.90 -6.39
N LEU A 48 16.84 22.12 -7.43
CA LEU A 48 16.93 22.58 -8.81
C LEU A 48 15.84 23.59 -9.16
N LYS A 49 14.61 23.41 -8.65
CA LYS A 49 13.51 24.39 -8.80
C LYS A 49 13.88 25.73 -8.15
N SER A 50 14.48 25.72 -6.96
CA SER A 50 15.00 26.93 -6.30
C SER A 50 16.08 27.61 -7.13
N LYS A 51 17.09 26.84 -7.57
CA LYS A 51 18.20 27.35 -8.40
C LYS A 51 17.69 27.98 -9.69
N ARG A 52 16.74 27.33 -10.37
CA ARG A 52 16.09 27.85 -11.58
C ARG A 52 15.40 29.18 -11.32
N ASN A 53 14.68 29.31 -10.22
CA ASN A 53 13.96 30.53 -9.87
C ASN A 53 14.93 31.68 -9.55
N GLU A 54 16.00 31.42 -8.79
CA GLU A 54 17.05 32.39 -8.48
C GLU A 54 17.75 32.91 -9.75
N VAL A 55 18.18 32.00 -10.63
CA VAL A 55 18.85 32.38 -11.88
C VAL A 55 17.90 33.09 -12.83
N SER A 56 16.61 32.71 -12.86
CA SER A 56 15.60 33.42 -13.66
C SER A 56 15.45 34.89 -13.24
N GLN A 57 15.54 35.18 -11.94
CA GLN A 57 15.56 36.56 -11.44
C GLN A 57 16.84 37.30 -11.86
N GLN A 58 18.00 36.65 -11.80
CA GLN A 58 19.27 37.22 -12.25
C GLN A 58 19.25 37.55 -13.75
N VAL A 59 18.72 36.64 -14.59
CA VAL A 59 18.55 36.87 -16.03
C VAL A 59 17.65 38.07 -16.31
N ALA A 60 16.57 38.26 -15.54
CA ALA A 60 15.69 39.42 -15.70
C ALA A 60 16.40 40.75 -15.36
N VAL A 61 17.28 40.76 -14.35
CA VAL A 61 18.11 41.93 -14.00
C VAL A 61 19.12 42.23 -15.11
N LEU A 62 19.88 41.23 -15.56
CA LEU A 62 20.89 41.40 -16.62
C LEU A 62 20.28 41.92 -17.92
N LYS A 63 19.12 41.40 -18.32
CA LYS A 63 18.40 41.89 -19.51
C LYS A 63 17.92 43.33 -19.35
N ARG A 64 17.52 43.75 -18.15
CA ARG A 64 17.16 45.15 -17.87
C ARG A 64 18.38 46.07 -17.97
N GLU A 65 19.54 45.58 -17.54
CA GLU A 65 20.83 46.28 -17.62
C GLU A 65 21.48 46.19 -19.01
N LYS A 66 20.83 45.56 -19.99
CA LYS A 66 21.35 45.31 -21.36
C LYS A 66 22.66 44.51 -21.38
N GLN A 67 22.87 43.65 -20.38
CA GLN A 67 23.98 42.71 -20.32
C GLN A 67 23.60 41.37 -20.95
N ASP A 68 24.60 40.60 -21.40
CA ASP A 68 24.41 39.27 -21.95
C ASP A 68 24.03 38.27 -20.84
N ALA A 69 23.01 37.45 -21.11
CA ALA A 69 22.51 36.42 -20.21
C ALA A 69 22.32 35.06 -20.92
N ASP A 70 22.81 34.91 -22.15
CA ASP A 70 22.55 33.74 -22.99
C ASP A 70 23.14 32.44 -22.39
N HIS A 71 24.30 32.53 -21.72
CA HIS A 71 24.88 31.42 -20.97
C HIS A 71 23.94 30.91 -19.86
N LEU A 72 23.40 31.82 -19.06
CA LEU A 72 22.48 31.46 -17.96
C LEU A 72 21.17 30.88 -18.49
N ILE A 73 20.66 31.41 -19.61
CA ILE A 73 19.46 30.87 -20.27
C ILE A 73 19.70 29.44 -20.73
N LYS A 74 20.88 29.13 -21.28
CA LYS A 74 21.24 27.78 -21.71
C LYS A 74 21.36 26.82 -20.52
N GLU A 75 22.07 27.21 -19.47
CA GLU A 75 22.19 26.43 -18.24
C GLU A 75 20.81 26.12 -17.62
N MET A 76 19.90 27.10 -17.62
CA MET A 76 18.54 26.90 -17.07
C MET A 76 17.64 26.01 -17.91
N ARG A 77 17.93 25.83 -19.21
CA ARG A 77 17.25 24.79 -20.00
C ARG A 77 17.65 23.40 -19.56
N GLU A 78 18.95 23.17 -19.37
CA GLU A 78 19.48 21.88 -18.88
C GLU A 78 18.93 21.55 -17.48
N VAL A 79 18.86 22.55 -16.59
CA VAL A 79 18.21 22.40 -15.28
C VAL A 79 16.71 22.08 -15.42
N GLY A 80 16.01 22.71 -16.38
CA GLY A 80 14.61 22.43 -16.66
C GLY A 80 14.36 20.99 -17.12
N ASP A 81 15.22 20.47 -18.01
CA ASP A 81 15.16 19.09 -18.48
C ASP A 81 15.44 18.11 -17.33
N ARG A 82 16.43 18.38 -16.49
CA ARG A 82 16.74 17.57 -15.30
C ARG A 82 15.60 17.56 -14.29
N ILE A 83 14.94 18.69 -14.04
CA ILE A 83 13.75 18.75 -13.17
C ILE A 83 12.66 17.83 -13.71
N LYS A 84 12.43 17.83 -15.03
CA LYS A 84 11.41 16.98 -15.65
C LYS A 84 11.71 15.49 -15.46
N GLU A 85 12.96 15.08 -15.65
CA GLU A 85 13.40 13.71 -15.39
C GLU A 85 13.15 13.28 -13.94
N LEU A 86 13.52 14.14 -12.98
CA LEU A 86 13.32 13.88 -11.55
C LEU A 86 11.83 13.80 -11.18
N ASP A 87 10.99 14.69 -11.72
CA ASP A 87 9.55 14.69 -11.46
C ASP A 87 8.87 13.42 -12.04
N ASP A 88 9.32 12.93 -13.20
CA ASP A 88 8.82 11.68 -13.79
C ASP A 88 9.32 10.45 -13.03
N GLU A 89 10.59 10.44 -12.58
CA GLU A 89 11.11 9.37 -11.72
C GLU A 89 10.39 9.33 -10.36
N LEU A 90 10.15 10.51 -9.76
CA LEU A 90 9.40 10.64 -8.52
C LEU A 90 8.00 10.05 -8.67
N ARG A 91 7.29 10.34 -9.77
CA ARG A 91 5.95 9.80 -10.04
C ARG A 91 5.97 8.27 -10.06
N GLY A 92 6.93 7.66 -10.74
CA GLY A 92 7.05 6.19 -10.79
C GLY A 92 7.35 5.57 -9.42
N VAL A 93 8.19 6.22 -8.61
CA VAL A 93 8.47 5.79 -7.23
C VAL A 93 7.23 5.91 -6.35
N GLU A 94 6.46 7.00 -6.47
CA GLU A 94 5.22 7.21 -5.72
C GLU A 94 4.14 6.19 -6.08
N GLU A 95 3.96 5.88 -7.36
CA GLU A 95 3.04 4.83 -7.82
C GLU A 95 3.42 3.45 -7.26
N THR A 96 4.72 3.11 -7.31
CA THR A 96 5.21 1.84 -6.76
C THR A 96 5.02 1.77 -5.25
N LEU A 97 5.29 2.88 -4.55
CA LEU A 97 5.11 2.98 -3.11
C LEU A 97 3.63 2.88 -2.71
N GLU A 98 2.72 3.50 -3.47
CA GLU A 98 1.29 3.43 -3.23
C GLU A 98 0.77 1.99 -3.38
N LEU A 99 1.15 1.30 -4.45
CA LEU A 99 0.78 -0.11 -4.66
C LEU A 99 1.29 -1.00 -3.53
N LEU A 100 2.52 -0.77 -3.06
CA LEU A 100 3.08 -1.47 -1.90
C LEU A 100 2.28 -1.18 -0.62
N LEU A 101 1.91 0.08 -0.37
CA LEU A 101 1.13 0.43 0.84
C LEU A 101 -0.30 -0.11 0.81
N LEU A 102 -0.86 -0.35 -0.37
CA LEU A 102 -2.17 -0.97 -0.54
C LEU A 102 -2.14 -2.48 -0.32
N SER A 103 -1.01 -3.15 -0.56
CA SER A 103 -0.88 -4.59 -0.32
C SER A 103 -0.61 -4.94 1.16
N ILE A 104 -0.09 -3.99 1.95
CA ILE A 104 0.23 -4.25 3.36
C ILE A 104 -1.07 -4.39 4.19
N PRO A 105 -1.27 -5.53 4.89
CA PRO A 105 -2.45 -5.73 5.73
C PRO A 105 -2.41 -4.85 6.98
N ASN A 106 -3.52 -4.81 7.70
CA ASN A 106 -3.61 -4.01 8.91
C ASN A 106 -2.78 -4.60 10.06
N ILE A 107 -2.22 -3.73 10.91
CA ILE A 107 -1.48 -4.11 12.11
C ILE A 107 -2.46 -4.75 13.11
N PRO A 108 -2.23 -5.99 13.57
CA PRO A 108 -3.04 -6.59 14.63
C PRO A 108 -3.03 -5.72 15.89
N HIS A 109 -4.19 -5.60 16.54
CA HIS A 109 -4.28 -4.90 17.82
C HIS A 109 -3.53 -5.70 18.90
N GLU A 110 -2.97 -5.02 19.91
CA GLU A 110 -2.18 -5.64 20.98
C GLU A 110 -2.93 -6.72 21.79
N THR A 111 -4.26 -6.69 21.75
CA THR A 111 -5.12 -7.67 22.43
C THR A 111 -5.44 -8.90 21.58
N VAL A 112 -5.03 -8.93 20.32
CA VAL A 112 -5.27 -10.07 19.43
C VAL A 112 -4.27 -11.17 19.79
N PRO A 113 -4.73 -12.41 20.06
CA PRO A 113 -3.82 -13.51 20.35
C PRO A 113 -2.95 -13.81 19.13
N ILE A 114 -1.69 -14.14 19.38
CA ILE A 114 -0.74 -14.58 18.35
C ILE A 114 -1.06 -16.04 18.02
N GLY A 115 -1.15 -16.36 16.72
CA GLY A 115 -1.39 -17.69 16.20
C GLY A 115 -1.03 -17.77 14.72
N GLU A 116 -0.76 -18.98 14.23
CA GLU A 116 -0.43 -19.26 12.83
C GLU A 116 -1.65 -19.76 12.06
N THR A 117 -2.54 -20.51 12.70
CA THR A 117 -3.70 -21.12 12.06
C THR A 117 -4.99 -20.90 12.85
N GLU A 118 -6.10 -21.37 12.29
CA GLU A 118 -7.40 -21.33 12.96
C GLU A 118 -7.45 -22.10 14.28
N ASP A 119 -6.53 -23.05 14.49
CA ASP A 119 -6.46 -23.87 15.72
C ASP A 119 -5.96 -23.06 16.93
N ASP A 120 -5.28 -21.93 16.70
CA ASP A 120 -4.79 -21.03 17.74
C ASP A 120 -5.86 -20.04 18.23
N ASN A 121 -7.05 -20.06 17.61
CA ASN A 121 -8.14 -19.18 18.00
C ASN A 121 -8.66 -19.51 19.40
N VAL A 122 -8.82 -18.47 20.22
CA VAL A 122 -9.32 -18.60 21.60
C VAL A 122 -10.84 -18.41 21.64
N GLU A 123 -11.58 -19.42 22.11
CA GLU A 123 -13.01 -19.28 22.38
C GLU A 123 -13.23 -18.33 23.57
N ILE A 124 -13.81 -17.16 23.31
CA ILE A 124 -14.07 -16.16 24.37
C ILE A 124 -15.32 -16.48 25.17
N ARG A 125 -16.35 -17.02 24.52
CA ARG A 125 -17.62 -17.40 25.16
C ARG A 125 -18.39 -18.41 24.32
N LYS A 126 -19.18 -19.22 25.02
CA LYS A 126 -20.19 -20.09 24.43
C LYS A 126 -21.55 -19.78 25.03
N TRP A 127 -22.61 -19.90 24.23
CA TRP A 127 -23.97 -19.65 24.66
C TRP A 127 -24.91 -20.78 24.20
N GLY A 128 -25.79 -21.21 25.10
CA GLY A 128 -26.69 -22.34 24.86
C GLY A 128 -26.01 -23.70 24.98
N GLN A 129 -26.73 -24.75 24.62
CA GLN A 129 -26.24 -26.13 24.55
C GLN A 129 -26.39 -26.65 23.13
N VAL A 130 -25.35 -27.31 22.61
CA VAL A 130 -25.42 -27.99 21.32
C VAL A 130 -26.40 -29.14 21.44
N ARG A 131 -27.36 -29.23 20.51
CA ARG A 131 -28.41 -30.25 20.56
C ARG A 131 -27.82 -31.64 20.39
N GLU A 132 -28.17 -32.54 21.30
CA GLU A 132 -27.95 -33.97 21.13
C GLU A 132 -29.06 -34.58 20.26
N PHE A 133 -28.66 -35.37 19.26
CA PHE A 133 -29.57 -36.05 18.37
C PHE A 133 -29.63 -37.54 18.71
N GLY A 134 -30.84 -38.09 18.85
CA GLY A 134 -31.06 -39.53 18.96
C GLY A 134 -31.02 -40.27 17.61
N PHE A 135 -30.53 -39.61 16.57
CA PHE A 135 -30.44 -40.10 15.20
C PHE A 135 -29.23 -39.45 14.51
N GLU A 136 -28.80 -40.00 13.37
CA GLU A 136 -27.74 -39.40 12.56
C GLU A 136 -28.22 -38.09 11.92
N ALA A 137 -27.70 -36.97 12.41
CA ALA A 137 -28.07 -35.65 11.90
C ALA A 137 -27.61 -35.50 10.44
N LYS A 138 -28.55 -35.19 9.55
CA LYS A 138 -28.23 -34.87 8.15
C LYS A 138 -27.65 -33.46 8.03
N PRO A 139 -26.71 -33.22 7.12
CA PRO A 139 -26.25 -31.89 6.81
C PRO A 139 -27.36 -31.05 6.16
N HIS A 140 -27.21 -29.72 6.21
CA HIS A 140 -28.28 -28.80 5.79
C HIS A 140 -28.66 -28.93 4.31
N TRP A 141 -27.71 -29.25 3.43
CA TRP A 141 -27.97 -29.39 1.99
C TRP A 141 -28.87 -30.59 1.69
N ASP A 142 -28.64 -31.73 2.34
CA ASP A 142 -29.49 -32.92 2.16
C ASP A 142 -30.90 -32.66 2.68
N VAL A 143 -31.03 -32.06 3.86
CA VAL A 143 -32.35 -31.73 4.43
C VAL A 143 -33.13 -30.81 3.49
N ALA A 144 -32.48 -29.78 2.95
CA ALA A 144 -33.13 -28.80 2.11
C ALA A 144 -33.50 -29.35 0.72
N ASP A 145 -32.65 -30.22 0.14
CA ASP A 145 -32.92 -30.91 -1.12
C ASP A 145 -34.13 -31.85 -0.98
N HIS A 146 -34.18 -32.66 0.08
CA HIS A 146 -35.31 -33.55 0.37
C HIS A 146 -36.63 -32.79 0.57
N LEU A 147 -36.57 -31.57 1.10
CA LEU A 147 -37.74 -30.69 1.28
C LEU A 147 -38.09 -29.88 0.03
N GLY A 148 -37.24 -29.89 -1.01
CA GLY A 148 -37.43 -29.10 -2.22
C GLY A 148 -37.34 -27.58 -2.00
N ILE A 149 -36.70 -27.14 -0.93
CA ILE A 149 -36.59 -25.71 -0.56
C ILE A 149 -35.26 -25.07 -0.99
N LEU A 150 -34.25 -25.88 -1.29
CA LEU A 150 -33.02 -25.45 -1.97
C LEU A 150 -32.79 -26.34 -3.20
N ASP A 151 -32.43 -25.72 -4.32
CA ASP A 151 -32.22 -26.38 -5.61
C ASP A 151 -30.84 -26.00 -6.17
N PHE A 152 -29.83 -26.76 -5.74
CA PHE A 152 -28.44 -26.52 -6.12
C PHE A 152 -28.19 -26.85 -7.60
N GLU A 153 -28.92 -27.81 -8.17
CA GLU A 153 -28.78 -28.18 -9.58
C GLU A 153 -29.23 -27.05 -10.50
N ARG A 154 -30.39 -26.44 -10.23
CA ARG A 154 -30.86 -25.28 -11.00
C ARG A 154 -29.97 -24.06 -10.79
N ALA A 155 -29.52 -23.80 -9.56
CA ALA A 155 -28.57 -22.72 -9.32
C ALA A 155 -27.28 -22.92 -10.16
N GLY A 156 -26.73 -24.13 -10.15
CA GLY A 156 -25.58 -24.51 -10.98
C GLY A 156 -25.84 -24.35 -12.49
N LYS A 157 -27.04 -24.66 -12.98
CA LYS A 157 -27.41 -24.45 -14.39
C LYS A 157 -27.45 -22.99 -14.80
N VAL A 158 -27.85 -22.09 -13.89
CA VAL A 158 -27.99 -20.65 -14.20
C VAL A 158 -26.67 -19.92 -14.05
N THR A 159 -25.90 -20.22 -13.00
CA THR A 159 -24.71 -19.41 -12.64
C THR A 159 -23.41 -20.19 -12.54
N GLY A 160 -23.45 -21.53 -12.56
CA GLY A 160 -22.30 -22.38 -12.24
C GLY A 160 -22.14 -22.66 -10.74
N SER A 161 -21.12 -23.44 -10.39
CA SER A 161 -20.80 -23.85 -9.01
C SER A 161 -20.20 -22.72 -8.18
N ARG A 162 -20.40 -22.79 -6.85
CA ARG A 162 -19.68 -22.02 -5.83
C ARG A 162 -19.27 -22.93 -4.69
#